data_AF-A0A958MU13-F1
#
_entry.id   AF-A0A958MU13-F1
#
_cell.length_a   1.000
_cell.length_b   1.000
_cell.length_c   1.000
_cell.angle_alpha   90.00
_cell.angle_beta   90.00
_cell.angle_gamma   90.00
#
_symmetry.space_group_name_H-M   'P 1'
#
loop_
_entity.id
_entity.type
_entity.pdbx_description
1 polymer ?
#
loop_
_entity_poly.entity_id
_entity_poly.type
_entity_poly.pdbx_seq_one_letter_code
_entity_poly.pdbx_strand_id
1 'polypeptide(L)' 'MIQMQTRMKVADNSGAKEVQCIKVLGGSKRRYASVGDIVVVSIKEAMP' A
#
# COMPACT_ATOMS: atom_id res chain seq x y z
N MET A 1 10.39 -4.66 0.47
CA MET A 1 9.57 -5.70 -0.17
C MET A 1 8.18 -5.65 0.46
N ILE A 2 7.15 -5.41 -0.34
CA ILE A 2 5.75 -5.26 0.09
C ILE A 2 4.94 -6.36 -0.59
N GLN A 3 4.03 -7.00 0.13
CA GLN A 3 3.11 -8.00 -0.40
C GLN A 3 1.67 -7.69 0.00
N MET A 4 0.72 -8.52 -0.42
CA MET A 4 -0.65 -8.42 0.06
C MET A 4 -0.70 -8.48 1.58
N GLN A 5 -1.64 -7.73 2.18
CA GLN A 5 -1.86 -7.62 3.62
C GLN A 5 -0.75 -6.93 4.43
N THR A 6 0.36 -6.50 3.81
CA THR A 6 1.36 -5.66 4.47
C THR A 6 0.76 -4.32 4.88
N ARG A 7 0.96 -3.91 6.13
CA ARG A 7 0.61 -2.58 6.64
C ARG A 7 1.80 -1.62 6.52
N MET A 8 1.51 -0.37 6.18
CA MET A 8 2.52 0.67 5.96
C MET A 8 2.00 2.00 6.48
N LYS A 9 2.92 2.84 6.98
CA LYS A 9 2.64 4.24 7.29
C LYS A 9 2.60 5.05 5.99
N VAL A 10 1.69 6.01 5.93
CA VAL A 10 1.61 6.95 4.81
C VAL A 10 2.53 8.14 5.11
N ALA A 11 3.31 8.54 4.11
CA ALA A 11 4.25 9.66 4.19
C ALA A 11 3.82 10.77 3.22
N ASP A 12 2.57 11.21 3.36
CA ASP A 12 1.98 12.29 2.57
C ASP A 12 1.07 13.18 3.45
N ASN A 13 0.38 14.13 2.84
CA ASN A 13 -0.56 15.04 3.47
C ASN A 13 -2.03 14.77 3.06
N SER A 14 -2.36 13.54 2.65
CA SER A 14 -3.72 13.14 2.24
C SER A 14 -4.70 12.97 3.41
N GLY A 15 -4.18 12.90 4.64
CA GLY A 15 -4.95 12.59 5.85
C GLY A 15 -4.96 11.09 6.19
N ALA A 16 -4.52 10.20 5.30
CA ALA A 16 -4.31 8.79 5.65
C ALA A 16 -3.06 8.64 6.54
N LYS A 17 -3.11 7.76 7.55
CA LYS A 17 -1.99 7.50 8.46
C LYS A 17 -1.42 6.09 8.31
N GLU A 18 -2.29 5.09 8.29
CA GLU A 18 -1.93 3.68 8.09
C GLU A 18 -2.77 3.08 6.97
N VAL A 19 -2.12 2.34 6.08
CA VAL A 19 -2.74 1.66 4.95
C VAL A 19 -2.32 0.19 4.89
N GLN A 20 -3.18 -0.65 4.31
CA GLN A 20 -2.88 -2.05 4.03
C GLN A 20 -2.91 -2.31 2.52
N CYS A 21 -1.85 -2.94 2.00
CA CYS A 21 -1.79 -3.38 0.61
C CYS A 21 -2.84 -4.46 0.32
N ILE A 22 -3.67 -4.25 -0.70
CA ILE A 22 -4.68 -5.21 -1.16
C ILE A 22 -4.35 -5.79 -2.54
N LYS A 23 -3.51 -5.12 -3.33
CA LYS A 23 -3.05 -5.62 -4.63
C LYS A 23 -1.73 -4.97 -5.06
N VAL A 24 -0.79 -5.78 -5.55
CA VAL A 24 0.41 -5.28 -6.24
C VAL A 24 0.12 -5.14 -7.74
N LEU A 25 0.38 -3.97 -8.32
CA LEU A 25 0.16 -3.74 -9.75
C LEU A 25 1.39 -4.12 -10.59
N GLY A 26 1.19 -4.32 -11.89
CA GLY A 26 2.26 -4.67 -12.84
C GLY A 26 2.30 -6.13 -13.28
N GLY A 27 1.16 -6.85 -13.25
CA GLY A 27 1.01 -8.17 -13.87
C GLY A 27 0.21 -9.17 -13.02
N SER A 28 -0.33 -10.21 -13.65
CA SER A 28 -1.18 -11.22 -12.99
C SER A 28 -0.44 -12.15 -12.02
N LYS A 29 0.89 -12.29 -12.17
CA LYS A 29 1.73 -13.16 -11.33
C LYS A 29 2.62 -12.40 -10.34
N ARG A 30 2.50 -11.07 -10.27
CA ARG A 30 3.37 -10.26 -9.42
C ARG A 30 2.96 -10.40 -7.95
N ARG A 31 3.88 -10.88 -7.12
CA ARG A 31 3.64 -11.15 -5.68
C ARG A 31 4.19 -10.07 -4.75
N TYR A 32 5.23 -9.37 -5.21
CA TYR A 32 5.97 -8.41 -4.40
C TYR A 32 6.15 -7.08 -5.12
N ALA A 33 6.11 -6.02 -4.34
CA ALA A 33 6.45 -4.65 -4.71
C ALA A 33 7.73 -4.20 -4.00
N SER A 34 8.48 -3.34 -4.68
CA SER A 34 9.66 -2.64 -4.21
C SER A 34 9.47 -1.13 -4.36
N VAL A 35 10.48 -0.34 -4.00
CA VAL A 35 10.42 1.12 -4.15
C VAL A 35 10.20 1.47 -5.63
N GLY A 36 9.26 2.38 -5.90
CA GLY A 36 8.88 2.79 -7.25
C GLY A 36 7.70 2.01 -7.86
N ASP A 37 7.29 0.89 -7.25
CA ASP A 37 6.11 0.15 -7.69
C ASP A 37 4.81 0.75 -7.16
N ILE A 38 3.73 0.59 -7.93
CA ILE A 38 2.40 1.04 -7.55
C ILE A 38 1.62 -0.12 -6.94
N VAL A 39 0.94 0.14 -5.82
CA VAL A 39 0.09 -0.80 -5.12
C VAL A 39 -1.29 -0.19 -4.88
N VAL A 40 -2.32 -1.03 -4.84
CA VAL A 40 -3.65 -0.63 -4.37
C VAL A 40 -3.72 -0.88 -2.88
N VAL A 41 -4.21 0.10 -2.13
CA VAL A 41 -4.27 0.05 -0.67
C VAL A 41 -5.68 0.32 -0.15
N SER A 42 -5.96 -0.17 1.05
CA SER A 42 -7.11 0.23 1.85
C SER A 42 -6.65 1.04 3.06
N ILE A 43 -7.35 2.14 3.37
CA ILE A 43 -7.08 2.98 4.54
C ILE A 43 -7.50 2.21 5.80
N LYS A 44 -6.61 2.14 6.80
CA LYS A 44 -6.86 1.52 8.11
C LYS A 44 -6.93 2.53 9.24
N GLU A 45 -6.23 3.65 9.12
CA GLU A 45 -6.33 4.80 10.02
C GLU A 45 -6.20 6.09 9.20
N ALA A 46 -7.03 7.08 9.52
CA ALA A 46 -6.97 8.44 8.95
C ALA A 46 -7.06 9.49 10.06
N MET A 47 -6.63 10.70 9.74
CA MET A 47 -6.95 11.90 10.53
C MET A 47 -8.46 12.15 10.47
N PRO A 48 -9.07 12.66 11.57
CA PRO A 48 -10.46 13.09 11.57
C PRO A 48 -10.77 14.13 10.50
#